data_AF-A0A812K9Q5-F1
#
_entry.id   AF-A0A812K9Q5-F1
#
_cell.length_a   1.000
_cell.length_b   1.000
_cell.length_c   1.000
_cell.angle_alpha   90.00
_cell.angle_beta   90.00
_cell.angle_gamma   90.00
#
_symmetry.space_group_name_H-M   'P 1'
#
loop_
_entity.id
_entity.type
_entity.pdbx_description
1 polymer ?
#
loop_
_entity_poly.entity_id
_entity_poly.type
_entity_poly.pdbx_seq_one_letter_code
_entity_poly.pdbx_strand_id
1 'polypeptide(L)'
;MLARTLRCCSAVPKVPRGMMEAQATGSGKHGVLLEDCRSRAGAVIRSAQRSSPRAGVFLAPRSAPAARMGRASSKVRARRAFAVASAVLAGALLVLRTHTAVAKTFAQPSPVMEVDPEYPGTAVERLRNIQARVRSLTPEDLSKDWEEVRRKILWAGGLKDLPRSVPGQGYTGHSFNDDNHCDLTPMLGEVAHNLHGGEIRGIAMGNRLGPGIEIASLPELGPGGSWSTCTNGCHVEPPQDVAHVQFRARIAFKLVWTPPHFTSFVLVDDSGAYLNHGSPTGALPDLRSRASNYNLVKGSKYAREAEALADRSAGA
;
A
#
# COMPACT_ATOMS: atom_id res chain seq x y z
N MET A 1 -26.00 56.48 -18.31
CA MET A 1 -26.19 57.64 -17.42
C MET A 1 -27.59 57.57 -16.83
N LEU A 2 -27.68 57.60 -15.49
CA LEU A 2 -28.86 57.65 -14.60
C LEU A 2 -29.83 56.44 -14.67
N ALA A 3 -29.85 55.50 -13.71
CA ALA A 3 -30.30 55.61 -12.29
C ALA A 3 -31.81 55.93 -12.21
N ARG A 4 -32.67 55.25 -11.43
CA ARG A 4 -32.52 54.89 -10.02
C ARG A 4 -33.79 54.12 -9.53
N THR A 5 -33.62 53.10 -8.66
CA THR A 5 -34.42 52.78 -7.42
C THR A 5 -35.93 52.40 -7.51
N LEU A 6 -36.61 51.57 -6.67
CA LEU A 6 -36.46 51.01 -5.31
C LEU A 6 -37.53 49.89 -5.03
N ARG A 7 -37.18 48.91 -4.16
CA ARG A 7 -37.94 48.17 -3.09
C ARG A 7 -39.39 47.64 -3.24
N CYS A 8 -39.58 46.36 -2.84
CA CYS A 8 -40.42 45.83 -1.73
C CYS A 8 -40.23 44.29 -1.68
N CYS A 9 -39.78 43.60 -0.61
CA CYS A 9 -40.35 43.33 0.73
C CYS A 9 -41.68 42.54 0.77
N SER A 10 -41.56 41.28 1.27
CA SER A 10 -42.46 40.58 2.22
C SER A 10 -43.69 39.84 1.70
N ALA A 11 -43.75 38.51 1.94
CA ALA A 11 -44.94 37.83 2.48
C ALA A 11 -44.61 36.42 3.01
N VAL A 12 -44.83 36.25 4.32
CA VAL A 12 -44.90 34.97 5.07
C VAL A 12 -46.35 34.50 5.09
N PRO A 13 -46.66 33.19 5.00
CA PRO A 13 -47.91 32.66 5.51
C PRO A 13 -47.75 31.91 6.83
N LYS A 14 -48.74 32.15 7.70
CA LYS A 14 -48.94 31.61 9.04
C LYS A 14 -49.30 30.12 9.04
N VAL A 15 -48.84 29.43 10.07
CA VAL A 15 -49.24 28.08 10.51
C VAL A 15 -50.59 28.15 11.24
N PRO A 16 -51.51 27.17 11.05
CA PRO A 16 -52.57 26.88 12.01
C PRO A 16 -52.16 25.74 12.97
N ARG A 17 -52.37 25.97 14.27
CA ARG A 17 -52.39 24.96 15.35
C ARG A 17 -53.73 24.22 15.31
N GLY A 18 -53.69 22.90 15.45
CA GLY A 18 -54.85 22.06 15.76
C GLY A 18 -54.44 20.64 16.14
N MET A 19 -54.71 20.26 17.38
CA MET A 19 -54.42 18.96 18.01
C MET A 19 -55.27 17.83 17.43
N MET A 20 -54.71 16.62 17.32
CA MET A 20 -55.21 15.41 18.02
C MET A 20 -54.32 14.18 17.74
N GLU A 21 -54.15 13.38 18.78
CA GLU A 21 -53.50 12.07 18.83
C GLU A 21 -54.10 11.08 17.83
N ALA A 22 -53.25 10.22 17.24
CA ALA A 22 -53.50 8.78 17.15
C ALA A 22 -52.28 8.06 16.54
N GLN A 23 -52.07 6.85 17.03
CA GLN A 23 -51.00 5.91 16.77
C GLN A 23 -50.82 5.59 15.28
N ALA A 24 -49.55 5.49 14.83
CA ALA A 24 -49.19 4.83 13.58
C ALA A 24 -48.26 3.65 13.87
N THR A 25 -48.86 2.47 13.80
CA THR A 25 -48.21 1.17 13.60
C THR A 25 -47.30 1.20 12.38
N GLY A 26 -46.18 0.49 12.48
CA GLY A 26 -45.13 0.44 11.46
C GLY A 26 -45.48 -0.33 10.18
N SER A 27 -44.40 -0.66 9.46
CA SER A 27 -44.31 -1.37 8.17
C SER A 27 -44.36 -0.48 6.91
N GLY A 28 -43.25 0.20 6.64
CA GLY A 28 -42.90 0.72 5.32
C GLY A 28 -41.65 0.04 4.77
N LYS A 29 -41.84 -1.02 3.97
CA LYS A 29 -40.76 -1.65 3.18
C LYS A 29 -40.33 -0.69 2.06
N HIS A 30 -39.12 -0.14 2.17
CA HIS A 30 -38.43 0.43 1.02
C HIS A 30 -37.41 -0.59 0.49
N GLY A 31 -37.78 -1.23 -0.62
CA GLY A 31 -36.86 -1.96 -1.47
C GLY A 31 -35.94 -0.97 -2.18
N VAL A 32 -34.68 -0.96 -1.79
CA VAL A 32 -33.61 -0.32 -2.54
C VAL A 32 -32.94 -1.41 -3.37
N LEU A 33 -32.90 -1.20 -4.69
CA LEU A 33 -32.21 -2.05 -5.64
C LEU A 33 -30.75 -2.23 -5.21
N LEU A 34 -30.37 -3.49 -4.96
CA LEU A 34 -28.98 -3.92 -4.90
C LEU A 34 -28.43 -4.00 -6.33
N GLU A 35 -27.53 -3.09 -6.69
CA GLU A 35 -26.59 -3.36 -7.78
C GLU A 35 -25.40 -4.15 -7.21
N ASP A 36 -25.28 -5.36 -7.73
CA ASP A 36 -24.32 -6.40 -7.38
C ASP A 36 -22.92 -6.00 -7.90
N CYS A 37 -21.98 -5.74 -6.99
CA CYS A 37 -20.58 -5.42 -7.32
C CYS A 37 -19.84 -6.72 -7.67
N ARG A 38 -20.21 -7.35 -8.80
CA ARG A 38 -19.44 -8.45 -9.39
C ARG A 38 -18.47 -7.90 -10.43
N SER A 39 -17.20 -7.96 -10.09
CA SER A 39 -16.08 -7.80 -11.00
C SER A 39 -16.27 -8.67 -12.25
N ARG A 40 -16.40 -8.03 -13.41
CA ARG A 40 -16.39 -8.68 -14.73
C ARG A 40 -14.96 -9.15 -15.05
N ALA A 41 -14.65 -10.39 -14.68
CA ALA A 41 -13.59 -11.16 -15.34
C ALA A 41 -14.26 -12.07 -16.39
N GLY A 42 -14.34 -11.59 -17.64
CA GLY A 42 -14.88 -12.35 -18.76
C GLY A 42 -13.88 -13.41 -19.24
N ALA A 43 -14.13 -14.66 -18.88
CA ALA A 43 -13.54 -15.82 -19.54
C ALA A 43 -14.34 -16.13 -20.82
N VAL A 44 -13.74 -15.88 -21.98
CA VAL A 44 -14.29 -16.35 -23.27
C VAL A 44 -13.73 -17.73 -23.55
N ILE A 45 -14.51 -18.76 -23.20
CA ILE A 45 -14.36 -20.10 -23.76
C ILE A 45 -15.15 -20.10 -25.08
N ARG A 46 -14.46 -20.20 -26.22
CA ARG A 46 -15.07 -20.69 -27.46
C ARG A 46 -14.38 -21.97 -27.89
N SER A 47 -15.16 -23.04 -27.81
CA SER A 47 -14.96 -24.30 -28.49
C SER A 47 -14.92 -24.13 -30.01
N ALA A 48 -13.94 -24.72 -30.67
CA ALA A 48 -14.02 -25.08 -32.09
C ALA A 48 -13.43 -26.47 -32.27
N GLN A 49 -14.31 -27.41 -32.64
CA GLN A 49 -14.01 -28.76 -33.10
C GLN A 49 -13.79 -28.76 -34.62
N ARG A 50 -12.95 -29.72 -35.08
CA ARG A 50 -12.79 -30.28 -36.44
C ARG A 50 -12.10 -29.34 -37.45
N SER A 51 -11.19 -29.77 -38.33
CA SER A 51 -10.87 -31.09 -38.91
C SER A 51 -9.52 -31.00 -39.66
N SER A 52 -8.71 -32.08 -39.64
CA SER A 52 -7.60 -32.29 -40.58
C SER A 52 -8.10 -32.62 -42.00
N PRO A 53 -7.26 -32.46 -43.05
CA PRO A 53 -6.50 -33.63 -43.52
C PRO A 53 -5.06 -33.37 -44.03
N ARG A 54 -4.25 -34.44 -43.86
CA ARG A 54 -3.10 -34.98 -44.62
C ARG A 54 -2.48 -34.16 -45.77
N ALA A 55 -1.14 -34.14 -45.84
CA ALA A 55 -0.31 -35.02 -46.69
C ALA A 55 1.18 -34.63 -46.75
N GLY A 56 2.08 -35.64 -46.70
CA GLY A 56 3.45 -35.78 -47.26
C GLY A 56 4.44 -34.61 -47.14
N VAL A 57 5.71 -34.81 -46.79
CA VAL A 57 6.67 -35.57 -47.61
C VAL A 57 7.86 -36.01 -46.75
N PHE A 58 8.24 -37.26 -46.96
CA PHE A 58 9.44 -37.97 -46.52
C PHE A 58 10.69 -37.39 -47.20
N LEU A 59 11.82 -37.25 -46.50
CA LEU A 59 13.17 -37.57 -47.01
C LEU A 59 14.18 -37.57 -45.85
N ALA A 60 14.99 -38.61 -45.82
CA ALA A 60 15.92 -38.98 -44.76
C ALA A 60 17.39 -38.56 -45.10
N PRO A 61 18.43 -39.04 -44.40
CA PRO A 61 19.46 -38.21 -43.78
C PRO A 61 20.80 -38.21 -44.55
N ARG A 62 21.76 -37.36 -44.14
CA ARG A 62 23.17 -37.56 -44.51
C ARG A 62 24.20 -36.87 -43.58
N SER A 63 24.99 -37.72 -42.93
CA SER A 63 26.47 -37.72 -42.79
C SER A 63 27.24 -36.54 -42.17
N ALA A 64 28.02 -36.90 -41.13
CA ALA A 64 29.23 -36.22 -40.65
C ALA A 64 30.38 -36.24 -41.70
N PRO A 65 31.46 -35.45 -41.52
CA PRO A 65 32.68 -36.02 -40.93
C PRO A 65 33.53 -35.07 -40.05
N ALA A 66 34.51 -35.68 -39.38
CA ALA A 66 35.55 -35.10 -38.52
C ALA A 66 36.80 -34.59 -39.27
N ALA A 67 37.59 -33.71 -38.62
CA ALA A 67 39.04 -33.47 -38.74
C ALA A 67 39.36 -32.07 -38.13
N ARG A 68 40.50 -31.70 -37.53
CA ARG A 68 41.82 -32.32 -37.29
C ARG A 68 42.57 -31.49 -36.23
N MET A 69 43.61 -32.12 -35.69
CA MET A 69 44.61 -31.66 -34.73
C MET A 69 45.39 -30.38 -35.08
N GLY A 70 45.85 -29.68 -34.05
CA GLY A 70 47.08 -28.86 -34.05
C GLY A 70 47.73 -28.92 -32.66
N ARG A 71 48.89 -29.57 -32.57
CA ARG A 71 49.68 -29.84 -31.35
C ARG A 71 51.02 -29.10 -31.49
N ALA A 72 51.77 -29.02 -30.39
CA ALA A 72 53.21 -28.71 -30.24
C ALA A 72 53.55 -27.26 -29.82
N SER A 73 54.56 -26.98 -29.01
CA SER A 73 55.43 -27.81 -28.16
C SER A 73 56.34 -26.89 -27.31
N SER A 74 56.42 -27.22 -26.03
CA SER A 74 57.55 -27.16 -25.07
C SER A 74 58.92 -26.51 -25.40
N LYS A 75 59.53 -25.93 -24.35
CA LYS A 75 60.94 -26.05 -23.91
C LYS A 75 61.10 -25.37 -22.53
N VAL A 76 61.31 -26.09 -21.42
CA VAL A 76 62.57 -26.67 -20.90
C VAL A 76 63.57 -25.61 -20.40
N ARG A 77 63.78 -25.53 -19.07
CA ARG A 77 65.08 -25.90 -18.43
C ARG A 77 65.02 -25.82 -16.91
N ALA A 78 65.50 -26.90 -16.30
CA ALA A 78 65.83 -27.04 -14.89
C ALA A 78 67.32 -26.78 -14.66
N ARG A 79 67.68 -26.48 -13.39
CA ARG A 79 68.82 -26.98 -12.57
C ARG A 79 69.36 -25.85 -11.67
N ARG A 80 69.26 -26.01 -10.33
CA ARG A 80 70.31 -26.43 -9.35
C ARG A 80 71.31 -25.28 -9.06
N ALA A 81 71.83 -25.02 -7.86
CA ALA A 81 71.82 -25.65 -6.54
C ALA A 81 72.43 -24.67 -5.48
N PHE A 82 72.12 -24.93 -4.20
CA PHE A 82 72.93 -24.80 -2.96
C PHE A 82 73.90 -23.62 -2.69
N ALA A 83 73.69 -22.96 -1.53
CA ALA A 83 74.64 -22.69 -0.42
C ALA A 83 73.88 -21.89 0.68
N VAL A 84 73.52 -22.45 1.85
CA VAL A 84 74.24 -22.50 3.14
C VAL A 84 74.93 -21.19 3.54
N ALA A 85 74.44 -20.50 4.58
CA ALA A 85 75.18 -20.12 5.79
C ALA A 85 74.32 -19.32 6.78
N SER A 86 74.67 -19.48 8.05
CA SER A 86 73.90 -19.22 9.26
C SER A 86 73.97 -17.78 9.82
N ALA A 87 73.02 -17.53 10.73
CA ALA A 87 73.21 -17.00 12.10
C ALA A 87 72.75 -15.55 12.41
N VAL A 88 72.22 -15.44 13.64
CA VAL A 88 72.10 -14.24 14.51
C VAL A 88 70.88 -13.35 14.17
N LEU A 89 69.94 -12.98 15.04
CA LEU A 89 69.95 -12.77 16.49
C LEU A 89 68.52 -12.92 17.07
N ALA A 90 68.47 -13.35 18.32
CA ALA A 90 67.29 -13.39 19.17
C ALA A 90 66.73 -12.00 19.51
N GLY A 91 65.43 -11.94 19.86
CA GLY A 91 64.91 -10.90 20.74
C GLY A 91 63.72 -10.09 20.22
N ALA A 92 62.53 -10.69 20.20
CA ALA A 92 61.29 -9.92 20.34
C ALA A 92 60.26 -10.78 21.08
N LEU A 93 60.25 -10.57 22.40
CA LEU A 93 59.29 -11.08 23.35
C LEU A 93 57.90 -10.51 22.99
N LEU A 94 57.14 -11.19 22.11
CA LEU A 94 55.77 -10.78 21.83
C LEU A 94 54.87 -11.29 22.96
N VAL A 95 54.55 -10.37 23.85
CA VAL A 95 53.63 -10.53 24.98
C VAL A 95 52.32 -11.14 24.48
N LEU A 96 52.09 -12.40 24.84
CA LEU A 96 50.83 -13.09 24.69
C LEU A 96 49.83 -12.50 25.69
N ARG A 97 49.16 -11.39 25.33
CA ARG A 97 47.98 -10.91 26.06
C ARG A 97 46.77 -11.74 25.64
N THR A 98 46.56 -12.84 26.34
CA THR A 98 45.29 -13.56 26.34
C THR A 98 44.22 -12.69 27.02
N HIS A 99 43.52 -11.88 26.23
CA HIS A 99 42.27 -11.27 26.69
C HIS A 99 41.17 -12.33 26.63
N THR A 100 41.07 -13.14 27.69
CA THR A 100 39.82 -13.85 28.03
C THR A 100 38.81 -12.82 28.52
N ALA A 101 38.25 -12.06 27.58
CA ALA A 101 37.03 -11.30 27.84
C ALA A 101 35.89 -12.32 27.93
N VAL A 102 35.58 -12.74 29.17
CA VAL A 102 34.29 -13.36 29.48
C VAL A 102 33.23 -12.31 29.19
N ALA A 103 32.69 -12.34 27.98
CA ALA A 103 31.50 -11.59 27.62
C ALA A 103 30.37 -12.11 28.50
N LYS A 104 30.09 -11.41 29.59
CA LYS A 104 28.80 -11.50 30.26
C LYS A 104 27.77 -11.01 29.26
N THR A 105 27.16 -11.95 28.55
CA THR A 105 25.95 -11.72 27.78
C THR A 105 24.86 -11.36 28.78
N PHE A 106 24.79 -10.09 29.16
CA PHE A 106 23.60 -9.56 29.79
C PHE A 106 22.48 -9.74 28.78
N ALA A 107 21.56 -10.65 29.08
CA ALA A 107 20.30 -10.77 28.37
C ALA A 107 19.67 -9.38 28.38
N GLN A 108 19.71 -8.69 27.24
CA GLN A 108 18.99 -7.45 27.07
C GLN A 108 17.52 -7.80 27.27
N PRO A 109 16.78 -7.07 28.13
CA PRO A 109 15.34 -7.26 28.21
C PRO A 109 14.79 -7.13 26.80
N SER A 110 14.01 -8.12 26.37
CA SER A 110 13.31 -8.05 25.09
C SER A 110 12.56 -6.73 25.04
N PRO A 111 12.71 -5.92 23.97
CA PRO A 111 12.08 -4.62 23.91
C PRO A 111 10.59 -4.79 24.15
N VAL A 112 10.08 -4.10 25.19
CA VAL A 112 8.65 -4.11 25.50
C VAL A 112 7.94 -3.51 24.28
N MET A 113 7.18 -4.34 23.58
CA MET A 113 6.39 -3.86 22.44
C MET A 113 5.36 -2.87 22.95
N GLU A 114 5.41 -1.65 22.42
CA GLU A 114 4.42 -0.63 22.71
C GLU A 114 3.07 -1.01 22.09
N VAL A 115 2.00 -0.84 22.85
CA VAL A 115 0.63 -1.18 22.45
C VAL A 115 -0.24 0.07 22.50
N ASP A 116 -0.98 0.33 21.42
CA ASP A 116 -2.06 1.33 21.43
C ASP A 116 -3.29 0.72 22.12
N PRO A 117 -3.77 1.28 23.24
CA PRO A 117 -4.88 0.69 24.00
C PRO A 117 -6.22 0.73 23.24
N GLU A 118 -6.42 1.69 22.34
CA GLU A 118 -7.64 1.82 21.54
C GLU A 118 -7.60 0.87 20.33
N TYR A 119 -6.42 0.78 19.69
CA TYR A 119 -6.16 -0.06 18.53
C TYR A 119 -4.99 -1.02 18.77
N PRO A 120 -5.20 -2.09 19.58
CA PRO A 120 -4.13 -2.97 20.03
C PRO A 120 -3.47 -3.79 18.91
N GLY A 121 -4.07 -3.85 17.72
CA GLY A 121 -3.46 -4.48 16.56
C GLY A 121 -2.45 -3.62 15.83
N THR A 122 -2.29 -2.36 16.21
CA THR A 122 -1.34 -1.42 15.59
C THR A 122 0.11 -1.83 15.88
N ALA A 123 0.93 -1.93 14.84
CA ALA A 123 2.39 -1.95 15.00
C ALA A 123 2.90 -0.53 15.23
N VAL A 124 2.93 -0.07 16.49
CA VAL A 124 3.15 1.34 16.87
C VAL A 124 4.51 1.89 16.38
N GLU A 125 5.58 1.11 16.52
CA GLU A 125 6.90 1.50 15.99
C GLU A 125 6.84 1.73 14.47
N ARG A 126 6.22 0.80 13.74
CA ARG A 126 6.05 0.92 12.29
C ARG A 126 5.19 2.11 11.90
N LEU A 127 4.09 2.37 12.61
CA LEU A 127 3.24 3.54 12.41
C LEU A 127 4.06 4.83 12.42
N ARG A 128 4.88 5.03 13.46
CA ARG A 128 5.71 6.23 13.60
C ARG A 128 6.74 6.35 12.49
N ASN A 129 7.42 5.25 12.14
CA ASN A 129 8.43 5.26 11.09
C ASN A 129 7.82 5.55 9.71
N ILE A 130 6.62 5.02 9.41
CA ILE A 130 5.87 5.36 8.20
C ILE A 130 5.54 6.85 8.17
N GLN A 131 4.94 7.38 9.24
CA GLN A 131 4.57 8.79 9.29
C GLN A 131 5.80 9.71 9.17
N ALA A 132 6.94 9.32 9.75
CA ALA A 132 8.20 10.03 9.57
C ALA A 132 8.66 10.01 8.10
N ARG A 133 8.59 8.87 7.41
CA ARG A 133 8.91 8.79 5.96
C ARG A 133 7.97 9.65 5.13
N VAL A 134 6.66 9.58 5.36
CA VAL A 134 5.67 10.39 4.64
C VAL A 134 5.95 11.89 4.79
N ARG A 135 6.24 12.34 6.02
CA ARG A 135 6.58 13.75 6.30
C ARG A 135 7.92 14.17 5.69
N SER A 136 8.83 13.23 5.43
CA SER A 136 10.13 13.51 4.80
C SER A 136 10.08 13.69 3.28
N LEU A 137 9.01 13.25 2.62
CA LEU A 137 8.81 13.45 1.19
C LEU A 137 8.51 14.93 0.92
N THR A 138 9.08 15.49 -0.15
CA THR A 138 8.75 16.88 -0.54
C THR A 138 7.49 16.94 -1.41
N PRO A 139 6.83 18.11 -1.53
CA PRO A 139 5.73 18.28 -2.49
C PRO A 139 6.14 17.95 -3.94
N GLU A 140 7.39 18.22 -4.32
CA GLU A 140 7.95 17.85 -5.63
C GLU A 140 8.08 16.34 -5.77
N ASP A 141 8.39 15.61 -4.69
CA ASP A 141 8.41 14.16 -4.70
C ASP A 141 7.04 13.56 -5.00
N LEU A 142 5.98 14.24 -4.54
CA LEU A 142 4.57 13.83 -4.65
C LEU A 142 3.81 14.44 -5.83
N SER A 143 4.48 15.26 -6.65
CA SER A 143 3.90 15.92 -7.83
C SER A 143 4.54 15.47 -9.16
N LYS A 144 5.18 14.30 -9.16
CA LYS A 144 5.75 13.66 -10.36
C LYS A 144 4.68 12.90 -11.15
N ASP A 145 5.12 12.11 -12.14
CA ASP A 145 4.27 11.09 -12.75
C ASP A 145 3.67 10.17 -11.67
N TRP A 146 2.38 9.86 -11.81
CA TRP A 146 1.62 9.14 -10.81
C TRP A 146 2.24 7.80 -10.40
N GLU A 147 2.79 7.02 -11.33
CA GLU A 147 3.38 5.73 -10.97
C GLU A 147 4.69 5.90 -10.16
N GLU A 148 5.42 6.99 -10.38
CA GLU A 148 6.55 7.34 -9.49
C GLU A 148 6.08 7.75 -8.10
N VAL A 149 5.03 8.58 -8.02
CA VAL A 149 4.44 9.01 -6.75
C VAL A 149 3.91 7.81 -5.98
N ARG A 150 3.17 6.91 -6.64
CA ARG A 150 2.64 5.67 -6.08
C ARG A 150 3.75 4.79 -5.50
N ARG A 151 4.86 4.59 -6.22
CA ARG A 151 6.02 3.84 -5.71
C ARG A 151 6.62 4.49 -4.47
N LYS A 152 6.68 5.83 -4.41
CA LYS A 152 7.19 6.55 -3.23
C LYS A 152 6.29 6.40 -2.02
N ILE A 153 4.97 6.53 -2.18
CA ILE A 153 4.04 6.34 -1.05
C ILE A 153 4.00 4.89 -0.58
N LEU A 154 4.15 3.91 -1.48
CA LEU A 154 4.33 2.49 -1.10
C LEU A 154 5.61 2.29 -0.28
N TRP A 155 6.75 2.81 -0.75
CA TRP A 155 8.00 2.74 -0.01
C TRP A 155 7.91 3.44 1.36
N ALA A 156 7.29 4.62 1.42
CA ALA A 156 7.08 5.34 2.67
C ALA A 156 6.21 4.53 3.64
N GLY A 157 5.22 3.81 3.11
CA GLY A 157 4.36 2.90 3.84
C GLY A 157 4.97 1.53 4.19
N GLY A 158 6.19 1.24 3.76
CA GLY A 158 6.82 -0.06 4.00
C GLY A 158 6.22 -1.18 3.15
N LEU A 159 5.78 -0.87 1.93
CA LEU A 159 5.27 -1.83 0.96
C LEU A 159 6.21 -1.94 -0.25
N LYS A 160 6.39 -3.16 -0.74
CA LYS A 160 7.02 -3.46 -2.04
C LYS A 160 6.06 -3.10 -3.17
N ASP A 161 6.61 -2.62 -4.28
CA ASP A 161 5.85 -2.45 -5.51
C ASP A 161 5.79 -3.78 -6.27
N LEU A 162 4.64 -4.45 -6.17
CA LEU A 162 4.36 -5.77 -6.74
C LEU A 162 3.12 -5.70 -7.64
N PRO A 163 3.14 -4.87 -8.72
CA PRO A 163 1.96 -4.57 -9.52
C PRO A 163 1.55 -5.71 -10.46
N ARG A 164 2.33 -6.80 -10.49
CA ARG A 164 2.09 -7.97 -11.35
C ARG A 164 1.92 -9.26 -10.54
N SER A 165 1.91 -9.18 -9.21
CA SER A 165 1.62 -10.34 -8.37
C SER A 165 0.15 -10.74 -8.49
N VAL A 166 -0.13 -12.02 -8.22
CA VAL A 166 -1.50 -12.54 -8.19
C VAL A 166 -2.19 -12.08 -6.89
N PRO A 167 -3.50 -11.82 -6.88
CA PRO A 167 -4.24 -11.60 -5.64
C PRO A 167 -3.95 -12.69 -4.59
N GLY A 168 -3.70 -12.26 -3.35
CA GLY A 168 -3.26 -13.14 -2.25
C GLY A 168 -1.75 -13.43 -2.20
N GLN A 169 -0.97 -13.01 -3.20
CA GLN A 169 0.50 -13.14 -3.26
C GLN A 169 1.20 -11.78 -3.16
N GLY A 170 0.66 -10.88 -2.33
CA GLY A 170 1.20 -9.54 -2.11
C GLY A 170 0.99 -8.58 -3.30
N TYR A 171 -0.10 -8.73 -4.05
CA TYR A 171 -0.46 -7.79 -5.11
C TYR A 171 -0.73 -6.38 -4.56
N THR A 172 0.17 -5.44 -4.85
CA THR A 172 0.04 -4.02 -4.46
C THR A 172 -0.28 -3.10 -5.64
N GLY A 173 -0.65 -3.68 -6.81
CA GLY A 173 -0.98 -2.89 -8.00
C GLY A 173 -2.23 -2.03 -7.86
N HIS A 174 -3.17 -2.44 -7.01
CA HIS A 174 -4.37 -1.68 -6.69
C HIS A 174 -4.19 -0.63 -5.59
N SER A 175 -3.11 -0.71 -4.80
CA SER A 175 -2.87 0.18 -3.69
C SER A 175 -2.79 1.62 -4.19
N PHE A 176 -3.71 2.47 -3.68
CA PHE A 176 -3.89 3.87 -4.08
C PHE A 176 -4.31 4.10 -5.55
N ASN A 177 -4.55 3.04 -6.32
CA ASN A 177 -4.92 3.10 -7.74
C ASN A 177 -6.43 2.94 -7.99
N ASP A 178 -7.21 2.65 -6.96
CA ASP A 178 -8.67 2.62 -6.99
C ASP A 178 -9.27 3.59 -5.96
N ASP A 179 -10.56 3.46 -5.68
CA ASP A 179 -11.27 4.40 -4.82
C ASP A 179 -11.14 4.09 -3.33
N ASN A 180 -10.91 2.83 -2.96
CA ASN A 180 -11.07 2.38 -1.58
C ASN A 180 -9.84 1.73 -0.96
N HIS A 181 -8.82 1.24 -1.69
CA HIS A 181 -7.57 0.74 -1.11
C HIS A 181 -6.59 1.88 -0.83
N CYS A 182 -7.03 2.84 -0.01
CA CYS A 182 -6.35 4.11 0.23
C CYS A 182 -5.85 4.28 1.67
N ASP A 183 -6.09 3.31 2.55
CA ASP A 183 -5.61 3.31 3.93
C ASP A 183 -4.34 2.51 4.07
N LEU A 184 -3.22 3.17 4.37
CA LEU A 184 -2.02 2.44 4.72
C LEU A 184 -2.02 2.10 6.21
N THR A 185 -2.24 0.83 6.51
CA THR A 185 -2.36 0.32 7.88
C THR A 185 -1.12 -0.50 8.24
N PRO A 186 -0.40 -0.15 9.32
CA PRO A 186 0.61 -1.01 9.92
C PRO A 186 0.02 -1.83 11.07
N MET A 187 0.22 -3.13 11.03
CA MET A 187 -0.35 -4.05 12.03
C MET A 187 0.70 -5.02 12.57
N LEU A 188 0.45 -5.52 13.77
CA LEU A 188 1.24 -6.58 14.38
C LEU A 188 1.22 -7.84 13.50
N GLY A 189 2.29 -8.63 13.53
CA GLY A 189 2.43 -9.80 12.67
C GLY A 189 1.34 -10.84 12.89
N GLU A 190 0.97 -11.09 14.15
CA GLU A 190 -0.14 -12.00 14.49
C GLU A 190 -1.51 -11.50 14.01
N VAL A 191 -1.70 -10.18 14.00
CA VAL A 191 -2.93 -9.52 13.58
C VAL A 191 -3.07 -9.50 12.06
N ALA A 192 -1.97 -9.50 11.31
CA ALA A 192 -2.00 -9.54 9.84
C ALA A 192 -2.75 -10.76 9.29
N HIS A 193 -2.85 -11.84 10.07
CA HIS A 193 -3.57 -13.07 9.70
C HIS A 193 -5.05 -13.08 10.12
N ASN A 194 -5.56 -12.01 10.74
CA ASN A 194 -6.96 -11.90 11.10
C ASN A 194 -7.85 -12.05 9.87
N LEU A 195 -8.92 -12.82 10.02
CA LEU A 195 -9.92 -13.02 8.99
C LEU A 195 -11.08 -12.04 9.19
N HIS A 196 -11.64 -11.58 8.08
CA HIS A 196 -12.85 -10.78 8.11
C HIS A 196 -14.07 -11.61 8.50
N GLY A 197 -14.83 -11.20 9.54
CA GLY A 197 -16.00 -11.91 10.06
C GLY A 197 -17.34 -11.54 9.41
N GLY A 198 -17.34 -10.58 8.47
CA GLY A 198 -18.55 -10.09 7.78
C GLY A 198 -19.10 -8.77 8.32
N GLU A 199 -18.45 -8.16 9.29
CA GLU A 199 -18.85 -6.91 9.96
C GLU A 199 -18.76 -5.68 9.03
N ILE A 200 -17.88 -5.74 8.03
CA ILE A 200 -17.58 -4.66 7.10
C ILE A 200 -18.31 -4.96 5.80
N ARG A 201 -19.23 -4.06 5.45
CA ARG A 201 -20.05 -4.17 4.25
C ARG A 201 -19.17 -4.09 3.00
N GLY A 202 -19.35 -5.05 2.09
CA GLY A 202 -18.64 -5.08 0.80
C GLY A 202 -17.27 -5.78 0.83
N ILE A 203 -16.86 -6.32 1.98
CA ILE A 203 -15.63 -7.12 2.11
C ILE A 203 -15.97 -8.60 2.24
N ALA A 204 -15.24 -9.45 1.51
CA ALA A 204 -15.45 -10.89 1.53
C ALA A 204 -15.13 -11.47 2.92
N MET A 205 -16.08 -12.25 3.46
CA MET A 205 -15.89 -13.01 4.70
C MET A 205 -14.74 -14.02 4.52
N GLY A 206 -13.89 -14.17 5.54
CA GLY A 206 -12.78 -15.11 5.52
C GLY A 206 -11.58 -14.70 4.67
N ASN A 207 -11.49 -13.42 4.26
CA ASN A 207 -10.37 -12.92 3.45
C ASN A 207 -9.01 -13.13 4.16
N ARG A 208 -8.08 -13.85 3.50
CA ARG A 208 -6.78 -14.25 4.04
C ARG A 208 -5.68 -13.30 3.53
N LEU A 209 -5.53 -12.16 4.17
CA LEU A 209 -4.56 -11.14 3.76
C LEU A 209 -3.13 -11.42 4.28
N GLY A 210 -2.99 -12.12 5.40
CA GLY A 210 -1.71 -12.33 6.11
C GLY A 210 -0.51 -12.70 5.22
N PRO A 211 -0.58 -13.78 4.41
CA PRO A 211 0.53 -14.15 3.52
C PRO A 211 0.90 -13.04 2.52
N GLY A 212 -0.11 -12.33 1.98
CA GLY A 212 0.12 -11.21 1.07
C GLY A 212 0.77 -10.02 1.77
N ILE A 213 0.37 -9.74 3.01
CA ILE A 213 0.94 -8.69 3.85
C ILE A 213 2.41 -8.99 4.15
N GLU A 214 2.75 -10.21 4.55
CA GLU A 214 4.12 -10.63 4.81
C GLU A 214 5.00 -10.52 3.56
N ILE A 215 4.51 -11.00 2.42
CA ILE A 215 5.23 -10.94 1.15
C ILE A 215 5.50 -9.49 0.74
N ALA A 216 4.50 -8.62 0.83
CA ALA A 216 4.59 -7.24 0.37
C ALA A 216 5.30 -6.31 1.36
N SER A 217 5.40 -6.64 2.64
CA SER A 217 5.99 -5.75 3.65
C SER A 217 7.51 -5.63 3.52
N LEU A 218 8.01 -4.42 3.78
CA LEU A 218 9.43 -4.12 3.97
C LEU A 218 9.79 -4.20 5.46
N PRO A 219 10.86 -4.93 5.85
CA PRO A 219 11.18 -5.19 7.26
C PRO A 219 11.80 -3.98 7.99
N GLU A 220 12.36 -3.04 7.26
CA GLU A 220 13.12 -1.88 7.73
C GLU A 220 12.33 -0.83 8.54
N LEU A 221 10.99 -0.93 8.58
CA LEU A 221 10.14 -0.01 9.34
C LEU A 221 9.76 -0.50 10.73
N GLY A 222 10.27 -1.65 11.18
CA GLY A 222 9.95 -2.24 12.48
C GLY A 222 9.25 -3.61 12.33
N PRO A 223 8.77 -4.21 13.43
CA PRO A 223 8.13 -5.53 13.44
C PRO A 223 6.65 -5.51 12.99
N GLY A 224 6.14 -6.58 12.37
CA GLY A 224 4.75 -6.73 11.89
C GLY A 224 4.62 -6.64 10.35
N GLY A 225 3.50 -6.13 9.81
CA GLY A 225 3.34 -5.84 8.39
C GLY A 225 2.63 -4.52 8.07
N SER A 226 2.63 -4.14 6.80
CA SER A 226 1.88 -3.01 6.22
C SER A 226 0.92 -3.50 5.14
N TRP A 227 -0.20 -2.81 4.96
CA TRP A 227 -1.14 -3.10 3.86
C TRP A 227 -1.97 -1.87 3.48
N SER A 228 -2.37 -1.78 2.20
CA SER A 228 -3.39 -0.83 1.75
C SER A 228 -4.79 -1.42 1.96
N THR A 229 -5.43 -1.08 3.08
CA THR A 229 -6.74 -1.59 3.48
C THR A 229 -7.88 -0.77 2.88
N CYS A 230 -9.08 -1.36 2.84
CA CYS A 230 -10.26 -0.70 2.29
C CYS A 230 -10.82 0.37 3.25
N THR A 231 -11.06 1.56 2.71
CA THR A 231 -11.62 2.77 3.36
C THR A 231 -13.14 2.72 3.58
N ASN A 232 -13.84 1.71 3.06
CA ASN A 232 -15.30 1.62 3.17
C ASN A 232 -15.77 1.68 4.62
N GLY A 233 -16.63 2.66 4.94
CA GLY A 233 -17.15 2.85 6.30
C GLY A 233 -16.33 3.80 7.18
N CYS A 234 -15.25 4.41 6.65
CA CYS A 234 -14.42 5.32 7.44
C CYS A 234 -15.10 6.66 7.79
N HIS A 235 -16.23 7.00 7.16
CA HIS A 235 -16.97 8.23 7.45
C HIS A 235 -17.91 8.11 8.66
N VAL A 236 -18.11 6.91 9.16
CA VAL A 236 -18.87 6.64 10.39
C VAL A 236 -17.97 6.88 11.60
N GLU A 237 -18.54 7.29 12.73
CA GLU A 237 -17.81 7.45 13.99
C GLU A 237 -18.32 6.43 15.04
N PRO A 238 -17.47 5.52 15.56
CA PRO A 238 -16.08 5.30 15.15
C PRO A 238 -15.96 4.68 13.74
N PRO A 239 -14.83 4.87 13.04
CA PRO A 239 -14.61 4.34 11.69
C PRO A 239 -14.89 2.84 11.60
N GLN A 240 -15.63 2.43 10.56
CA GLN A 240 -16.04 1.03 10.32
C GLN A 240 -15.26 0.39 9.17
N ASP A 241 -14.07 0.92 8.87
CA ASP A 241 -13.22 0.42 7.79
C ASP A 241 -12.38 -0.80 8.20
N VAL A 242 -11.65 -1.37 7.23
CA VAL A 242 -10.88 -2.60 7.43
C VAL A 242 -9.76 -2.42 8.45
N ALA A 243 -9.11 -1.26 8.49
CA ALA A 243 -8.04 -0.99 9.45
C ALA A 243 -8.56 -1.09 10.89
N HIS A 244 -9.66 -0.37 11.16
CA HIS A 244 -10.22 -0.21 12.49
C HIS A 244 -10.97 -1.46 12.98
N VAL A 245 -11.73 -2.13 12.10
CA VAL A 245 -12.59 -3.26 12.48
C VAL A 245 -11.85 -4.60 12.43
N GLN A 246 -11.27 -4.96 11.28
CA GLN A 246 -10.66 -6.29 11.11
C GLN A 246 -9.31 -6.38 11.83
N PHE A 247 -8.48 -5.35 11.68
CA PHE A 247 -7.12 -5.35 12.23
C PHE A 247 -7.02 -4.65 13.58
N ARG A 248 -8.05 -3.90 14.00
CA ARG A 248 -7.97 -3.06 15.21
C ARG A 248 -6.68 -2.26 15.24
N ALA A 249 -6.33 -1.65 14.10
CA ALA A 249 -5.08 -0.97 13.86
C ALA A 249 -5.33 0.45 13.35
N ARG A 250 -4.49 1.40 13.78
CA ARG A 250 -4.48 2.79 13.29
C ARG A 250 -4.09 2.83 11.82
N ILE A 251 -4.56 3.85 11.12
CA ILE A 251 -4.08 4.21 9.79
C ILE A 251 -2.79 5.05 9.92
N ALA A 252 -1.69 4.64 9.29
CA ALA A 252 -0.47 5.47 9.24
C ALA A 252 -0.68 6.71 8.38
N PHE A 253 -1.25 6.51 7.19
CA PHE A 253 -1.77 7.57 6.36
C PHE A 253 -2.91 7.07 5.48
N LYS A 254 -3.85 7.96 5.17
CA LYS A 254 -4.91 7.79 4.18
C LYS A 254 -4.67 8.75 3.02
N LEU A 255 -4.77 8.25 1.79
CA LEU A 255 -4.77 9.10 0.60
C LEU A 255 -6.20 9.58 0.29
N VAL A 256 -6.37 10.89 0.18
CA VAL A 256 -7.64 11.53 -0.16
C VAL A 256 -7.45 12.45 -1.36
N TRP A 257 -8.16 12.18 -2.45
CA TRP A 257 -8.17 13.05 -3.63
C TRP A 257 -8.97 14.34 -3.38
N THR A 258 -8.44 15.46 -3.86
CA THR A 258 -8.88 16.81 -3.52
C THR A 258 -9.95 17.32 -4.51
N PRO A 259 -11.17 17.69 -4.07
CA PRO A 259 -12.19 18.25 -4.97
C PRO A 259 -11.80 19.65 -5.50
N PRO A 260 -12.51 20.20 -6.51
CA PRO A 260 -13.52 19.55 -7.35
C PRO A 260 -12.92 18.83 -8.57
N HIS A 261 -11.64 19.10 -8.89
CA HIS A 261 -10.99 18.58 -10.10
C HIS A 261 -10.27 17.25 -9.87
N PHE A 262 -10.02 16.89 -8.61
CA PHE A 262 -9.37 15.65 -8.21
C PHE A 262 -7.95 15.49 -8.77
N THR A 263 -7.27 16.56 -9.18
CA THR A 263 -5.91 16.55 -9.74
C THR A 263 -4.80 16.56 -8.70
N SER A 264 -5.17 16.76 -7.43
CA SER A 264 -4.27 16.77 -6.29
C SER A 264 -4.80 15.82 -5.22
N PHE A 265 -3.94 15.43 -4.28
CA PHE A 265 -4.33 14.62 -3.13
C PHE A 265 -3.64 15.12 -1.87
N VAL A 266 -4.22 14.78 -0.71
CA VAL A 266 -3.59 14.90 0.60
C VAL A 266 -3.34 13.52 1.19
N LEU A 267 -2.30 13.43 2.03
CA LEU A 267 -2.06 12.33 2.95
C LEU A 267 -2.39 12.83 4.35
N VAL A 268 -3.29 12.13 5.04
CA VAL A 268 -3.70 12.45 6.41
C VAL A 268 -3.49 11.26 7.32
N ASP A 269 -3.22 11.46 8.60
CA ASP A 269 -3.13 10.37 9.57
C ASP A 269 -4.51 9.87 10.06
N ASP A 270 -4.51 8.89 10.97
CA ASP A 270 -5.71 8.31 11.57
C ASP A 270 -6.66 9.33 12.23
N SER A 271 -6.13 10.45 12.72
CA SER A 271 -6.93 11.53 13.32
C SER A 271 -7.51 12.49 12.27
N GLY A 272 -7.13 12.33 11.00
CA GLY A 272 -7.42 13.27 9.92
C GLY A 272 -6.45 14.44 9.85
N ALA A 273 -5.34 14.42 10.61
CA ALA A 273 -4.36 15.49 10.59
C ALA A 273 -3.48 15.41 9.33
N TYR A 274 -3.17 16.57 8.78
CA TYR A 274 -2.32 16.69 7.59
C TYR A 274 -0.93 16.08 7.79
N LEU A 275 -0.48 15.30 6.80
CA LEU A 275 0.89 14.78 6.72
C LEU A 275 1.65 15.32 5.51
N ASN A 276 1.05 15.27 4.32
CA ASN A 276 1.67 15.73 3.08
C ASN A 276 0.62 15.93 1.97
N HIS A 277 1.02 16.47 0.81
CA HIS A 277 0.17 16.56 -0.38
C HIS A 277 0.99 16.55 -1.67
N GLY A 278 0.31 16.36 -2.80
CA GLY A 278 0.91 16.45 -4.12
C GLY A 278 -0.12 16.71 -5.22
N SER A 279 0.39 17.17 -6.37
CA SER A 279 -0.38 17.40 -7.60
C SER A 279 0.24 16.58 -8.73
N PRO A 280 0.09 15.25 -8.71
CA PRO A 280 0.74 14.36 -9.65
C PRO A 280 0.24 14.57 -11.08
N THR A 281 1.04 14.12 -12.04
CA THR A 281 0.73 14.17 -13.48
C THR A 281 0.75 12.77 -14.10
N GLY A 282 0.56 12.69 -15.41
CA GLY A 282 0.65 11.42 -16.15
C GLY A 282 -0.60 10.54 -16.01
N ALA A 283 -0.40 9.23 -15.88
CA ALA A 283 -1.47 8.24 -15.85
C ALA A 283 -2.13 8.15 -14.46
N LEU A 284 -2.91 9.17 -14.10
CA LEU A 284 -3.68 9.20 -12.86
C LEU A 284 -4.75 8.08 -12.83
N PRO A 285 -5.19 7.65 -11.63
CA PRO A 285 -6.39 6.82 -11.50
C PRO A 285 -7.58 7.48 -12.19
N ASP A 286 -8.55 6.67 -12.65
CA ASP A 286 -9.74 7.19 -13.34
C ASP A 286 -10.41 8.29 -12.50
N LEU A 287 -10.91 9.32 -13.18
CA LEU A 287 -11.54 10.46 -12.52
C LEU A 287 -12.70 10.01 -11.61
N ARG A 288 -13.47 8.98 -12.00
CA ARG A 288 -14.56 8.46 -11.17
C ARG A 288 -14.03 7.80 -9.91
N SER A 289 -12.91 7.06 -9.98
CA SER A 289 -12.29 6.45 -8.80
C SER A 289 -11.78 7.51 -7.83
N ARG A 290 -11.13 8.57 -8.34
CA ARG A 290 -10.66 9.69 -7.50
C ARG A 290 -11.82 10.44 -6.84
N ALA A 291 -12.90 10.71 -7.58
CA ALA A 291 -14.10 11.31 -7.02
C ALA A 291 -14.80 10.38 -6.01
N SER A 292 -14.87 9.08 -6.28
CA SER A 292 -15.42 8.06 -5.38
C SER A 292 -14.63 7.99 -4.07
N ASN A 293 -13.29 8.01 -4.14
CA ASN A 293 -12.41 8.08 -2.97
C ASN A 293 -12.78 9.26 -2.06
N TYR A 294 -12.90 10.46 -2.61
CA TYR A 294 -13.33 11.63 -1.83
C TYR A 294 -14.73 11.44 -1.25
N ASN A 295 -15.67 10.91 -2.03
CA ASN A 295 -17.04 10.68 -1.58
C ASN A 295 -17.12 9.68 -0.41
N LEU A 296 -16.22 8.70 -0.33
CA LEU A 296 -16.15 7.76 0.79
C LEU A 296 -15.79 8.42 2.12
N VAL A 297 -14.98 9.49 2.07
CA VAL A 297 -14.51 10.23 3.26
C VAL A 297 -15.31 11.50 3.54
N LYS A 298 -16.13 11.96 2.59
CA LYS A 298 -16.84 13.24 2.67
C LYS A 298 -17.67 13.34 3.95
N GLY A 299 -17.55 14.49 4.64
CA GLY A 299 -18.24 14.75 5.90
C GLY A 299 -17.58 14.12 7.13
N SER A 300 -16.44 13.44 6.98
CA SER A 300 -15.66 12.87 8.08
C SER A 300 -14.43 13.70 8.42
N LYS A 301 -13.71 13.33 9.49
CA LYS A 301 -12.41 13.93 9.86
C LYS A 301 -11.38 13.88 8.73
N TYR A 302 -11.43 12.87 7.86
CA TYR A 302 -10.45 12.66 6.80
C TYR A 302 -10.64 13.62 5.60
N ALA A 303 -11.79 14.25 5.43
CA ALA A 303 -12.06 15.15 4.31
C ALA A 303 -11.49 16.57 4.50
N ARG A 304 -11.26 16.98 5.76
CA ARG A 304 -10.99 18.39 6.12
C ARG A 304 -9.79 18.99 5.39
N GLU A 305 -8.68 18.25 5.33
CA GLU A 305 -7.46 18.75 4.70
C GLU A 305 -7.55 18.78 3.16
N ALA A 306 -8.35 17.89 2.58
CA ALA A 306 -8.65 17.92 1.16
C ALA A 306 -9.53 19.16 0.83
N GLU A 307 -10.55 19.43 1.62
CA GLU A 307 -11.39 20.64 1.48
C GLU A 307 -10.54 21.92 1.65
N ALA A 308 -9.69 21.97 2.68
CA ALA A 308 -8.81 23.11 2.92
C ALA A 308 -7.79 23.32 1.79
N LEU A 309 -7.25 22.25 1.19
CA LEU A 309 -6.37 22.37 0.02
C LEU A 309 -7.13 22.86 -1.21
N ALA A 310 -8.36 22.37 -1.44
CA ALA A 310 -9.22 22.83 -2.53
C ALA A 310 -9.49 24.34 -2.46
N ASP A 311 -9.83 24.84 -1.27
CA ASP A 311 -10.12 26.26 -1.04
C ASP A 311 -8.90 27.14 -1.30
N ARG A 312 -7.71 26.69 -0.90
CA ARG A 312 -6.45 27.40 -1.18
C ARG A 312 -6.15 27.48 -2.68
N SER A 313 -6.42 26.41 -3.41
CA SER A 313 -6.21 26.36 -4.86
C SER A 313 -7.25 27.17 -5.65
N ALA A 314 -8.46 27.35 -5.12
CA ALA A 314 -9.50 28.16 -5.76
C ALA A 314 -9.31 29.68 -5.56
N GLY A 315 -8.55 30.07 -4.52
CA GLY A 315 -8.23 31.46 -4.23
C GLY A 315 -6.94 32.00 -4.88
N ALA A 316 -6.18 31.14 -5.55
CA ALA A 316 -4.94 31.47 -6.26
C ALA A 316 -5.19 31.69 -7.76
#